data_AF-A0A1J3F3U3-F1
#
_entry.id   AF-A0A1J3F3U3-F1
#
_cell.length_a   1.000
_cell.length_b   1.000
_cell.length_c   1.000
_cell.angle_alpha   90.00
_cell.angle_beta   90.00
_cell.angle_gamma   90.00
#
_symmetry.space_group_name_H-M   'P 1'
#
loop_
_entity.id
_entity.type
_entity.pdbx_description
1 polymer ?
#
loop_
_entity_poly.entity_id
_entity_poly.type
_entity_poly.pdbx_seq_one_letter_code
_entity_poly.pdbx_strand_id
1 'polypeptide(L)'
;MSCSSSSGSDEDDEGFDAYRKGGYHAVRIGDQFSGGRYIAQRKLGWGQFSTVWLAYDTRTSSYVALKIQKSAQQFAQAALHEIELLQAAADGDPANTKCVVRLIDDFKHAGPNGQHFCMVLEFLGDSLLRLIRYNHYKGMELNKVREICKCILTGLDYLHRELRMIHSDLKPENILLCSSIDPAKDPVRSGVTPILEKPEGNQNGTATLNLIEKKLKR
;
A
#
# COMPACT_ATOMS: atom_id res chain seq x y z
N MET A 1 -31.46 24.67 4.02
CA MET A 1 -30.28 23.90 4.47
C MET A 1 -29.31 23.88 3.31
N SER A 2 -28.24 24.65 3.42
CA SER A 2 -27.33 24.94 2.32
C SER A 2 -26.34 23.79 2.15
N CYS A 3 -26.40 23.13 0.99
CA CYS A 3 -25.43 22.12 0.59
C CYS A 3 -24.12 22.81 0.20
N SER A 4 -23.09 22.68 1.05
CA SER A 4 -21.73 23.07 0.68
C SER A 4 -21.08 21.92 -0.09
N SER A 5 -21.05 22.07 -1.41
CA SER A 5 -20.21 21.32 -2.33
C SER A 5 -18.74 21.59 -2.00
N SER A 6 -18.09 20.67 -1.28
CA SER A 6 -16.63 20.68 -1.16
C SER A 6 -16.05 19.95 -2.37
N SER A 7 -15.50 20.74 -3.28
CA SER A 7 -14.75 20.33 -4.47
C SER A 7 -13.59 19.40 -4.10
N GLY A 8 -13.50 18.26 -4.80
CA GLY A 8 -12.41 17.31 -4.66
C GLY A 8 -11.07 17.85 -5.17
N SER A 9 -10.09 17.80 -4.29
CA SER A 9 -8.67 17.67 -4.60
C SER A 9 -8.16 16.46 -3.80
N ASP A 10 -8.29 15.26 -4.37
CA ASP A 10 -7.70 14.05 -3.80
C ASP A 10 -6.17 14.13 -4.02
N GLU A 11 -5.48 14.71 -3.04
CA GLU A 11 -4.13 14.35 -2.57
C GLU A 11 -3.93 15.14 -1.26
N ASP A 12 -4.71 14.79 -0.24
CA ASP A 12 -4.36 15.17 1.13
C ASP A 12 -2.97 14.57 1.39
N ASP A 13 -1.96 15.42 1.48
CA ASP A 13 -0.62 15.06 1.93
C ASP A 13 -0.68 14.85 3.45
N GLU A 14 0.05 13.87 3.99
CA GLU A 14 0.10 13.56 5.42
C GLU A 14 0.58 14.70 6.32
N GLY A 15 1.01 15.81 5.70
CA GLY A 15 1.51 17.01 6.34
C GLY A 15 2.96 16.84 6.78
N PHE A 16 3.78 17.83 6.46
CA PHE A 16 5.20 17.84 6.81
C PHE A 16 5.46 17.64 8.31
N ASP A 17 4.57 18.17 9.17
CA ASP A 17 4.67 18.08 10.63
C ASP A 17 4.63 16.65 11.18
N ALA A 18 4.10 15.70 10.40
CA ALA A 18 4.04 14.30 10.79
C ALA A 18 5.39 13.56 10.58
N TYR A 19 6.34 14.16 9.86
CA TYR A 19 7.70 13.64 9.63
C TYR A 19 8.67 14.09 10.73
N ARG A 20 8.42 13.63 11.95
CA ARG A 20 9.20 13.97 13.15
C ARG A 20 9.55 12.73 13.96
N LYS A 21 10.34 12.87 15.02
CA LYS A 21 10.60 11.79 15.98
C LYS A 21 9.28 11.20 16.49
N GLY A 22 9.12 9.88 16.38
CA GLY A 22 7.88 9.16 16.68
C GLY A 22 6.83 9.15 15.56
N GLY A 23 7.03 9.94 14.50
CA GLY A 23 6.15 10.09 13.35
C GLY A 23 6.51 9.17 12.19
N TYR A 24 6.21 9.61 10.96
CA TYR A 24 6.49 8.84 9.75
C TYR A 24 7.99 8.78 9.44
N HIS A 25 8.40 7.78 8.67
CA HIS A 25 9.73 7.72 8.07
C HIS A 25 9.72 8.40 6.70
N ALA A 26 10.67 9.30 6.43
CA ALA A 26 10.78 9.98 5.14
C ALA A 26 11.47 9.07 4.12
N VAL A 27 10.68 8.44 3.26
CA VAL A 27 11.14 7.55 2.19
C VAL A 27 11.32 8.31 0.88
N ARG A 28 12.36 7.98 0.12
CA ARG A 28 12.63 8.45 -1.23
C ARG A 28 12.69 7.28 -2.21
N ILE A 29 12.42 7.57 -3.49
CA ILE A 29 12.62 6.60 -4.56
C ILE A 29 14.10 6.17 -4.59
N GLY A 30 14.34 4.87 -4.70
CA GLY A 30 15.66 4.26 -4.64
C GLY A 30 16.18 4.03 -3.20
N ASP A 31 15.44 4.39 -2.16
CA ASP A 31 15.78 4.00 -0.80
C ASP A 31 15.77 2.48 -0.65
N GLN A 32 16.80 1.98 0.02
CA GLN A 32 17.02 0.56 0.24
C GLN A 32 16.64 0.15 1.66
N PHE A 33 15.89 -0.93 1.79
CA PHE A 33 15.45 -1.50 3.04
C PHE A 33 15.90 -2.96 3.17
N SER A 34 16.07 -3.44 4.41
CA SER A 34 16.52 -4.80 4.72
C SER A 34 17.79 -5.20 3.95
N GLY A 35 18.85 -4.40 4.09
CA GLY A 35 20.15 -4.67 3.46
C GLY A 35 20.14 -4.64 1.92
N GLY A 36 19.27 -3.84 1.31
CA GLY A 36 19.17 -3.72 -0.16
C GLY A 36 18.21 -4.71 -0.81
N ARG A 37 17.49 -5.53 -0.02
CA ARG A 37 16.47 -6.44 -0.54
C ARG A 37 15.30 -5.68 -1.16
N TYR A 38 14.79 -4.66 -0.48
CA TYR A 38 13.60 -3.93 -0.90
C TYR A 38 13.96 -2.51 -1.32
N ILE A 39 13.71 -2.17 -2.58
CA ILE A 39 14.05 -0.85 -3.13
C ILE A 39 12.75 -0.08 -3.39
N ALA A 40 12.56 1.05 -2.71
CA ALA A 40 11.36 1.88 -2.85
C ALA A 40 11.23 2.47 -4.26
N GLN A 41 10.05 2.36 -4.86
CA GLN A 41 9.77 2.76 -6.25
C GLN A 41 8.84 3.96 -6.33
N ARG A 42 7.71 3.88 -5.62
CA ARG A 42 6.62 4.87 -5.67
C ARG A 42 5.78 4.74 -4.42
N LYS A 43 5.30 5.84 -3.88
CA LYS A 43 4.31 5.83 -2.80
C LYS A 43 2.96 5.32 -3.34
N LEU A 44 2.36 4.35 -2.64
CA LEU A 44 1.04 3.80 -2.98
C LEU A 44 -0.08 4.48 -2.19
N GLY A 45 0.22 4.92 -0.98
CA GLY A 45 -0.72 5.61 -0.13
C GLY A 45 -0.18 5.85 1.26
N TRP A 46 -1.02 6.40 2.10
CA TRP A 46 -0.72 6.65 3.51
C TRP A 46 -2.01 6.60 4.33
N GLY A 47 -1.85 6.47 5.63
CA GLY A 47 -2.94 6.56 6.58
C GLY A 47 -2.40 6.97 7.94
N GLN A 48 -3.28 7.12 8.93
CA GLN A 48 -2.94 7.68 10.25
C GLN A 48 -1.72 7.05 10.93
N PHE A 49 -1.39 5.79 10.64
CA PHE A 49 -0.35 5.02 11.33
C PHE A 49 0.85 4.65 10.45
N SER A 50 0.72 4.70 9.12
CA SER A 50 1.77 4.22 8.22
C SER A 50 1.76 4.91 6.86
N THR A 51 2.87 4.77 6.15
CA THR A 51 2.92 4.99 4.70
C THR A 51 3.10 3.65 4.01
N VAL A 52 2.58 3.52 2.79
CA VAL A 52 2.69 2.30 1.98
C VAL A 52 3.36 2.66 0.67
N TRP A 53 4.38 1.88 0.31
CA TRP A 53 5.21 2.09 -0.85
C TRP A 53 5.24 0.85 -1.73
N LEU A 54 5.21 1.05 -3.04
CA LEU A 54 5.64 0.05 -3.98
C LEU A 54 7.14 -0.11 -3.82
N ALA A 55 7.60 -1.34 -3.61
CA ALA A 55 9.00 -1.67 -3.56
C ALA A 55 9.30 -2.83 -4.53
N TYR A 56 10.55 -2.90 -4.98
CA TYR A 56 11.05 -4.02 -5.76
C TYR A 56 11.87 -4.94 -4.84
N ASP A 57 11.49 -6.22 -4.75
CA ASP A 57 12.26 -7.25 -4.04
C ASP A 57 13.34 -7.80 -4.99
N THR A 58 14.59 -7.48 -4.69
CA THR A 58 15.76 -7.87 -5.50
C THR A 58 16.06 -9.37 -5.43
N ARG A 59 15.55 -10.08 -4.43
CA ARG A 59 15.75 -11.54 -4.32
C ARG A 59 14.79 -12.31 -5.20
N THR A 60 13.52 -11.93 -5.21
CA THR A 60 12.48 -12.61 -6.00
C THR A 60 12.23 -11.97 -7.36
N SER A 61 12.87 -10.83 -7.63
CA SER A 61 12.68 -10.03 -8.85
C SER A 61 11.22 -9.63 -9.09
N SER A 62 10.49 -9.32 -8.01
CA SER A 62 9.05 -9.02 -8.05
C SER A 62 8.71 -7.75 -7.30
N TYR A 63 7.58 -7.14 -7.66
CA TYR A 63 7.04 -5.99 -6.93
C TYR A 63 6.27 -6.42 -5.67
N VAL A 64 6.42 -5.64 -4.61
CA VAL A 64 5.78 -5.85 -3.30
C VAL A 64 5.24 -4.53 -2.74
N ALA A 65 4.33 -4.59 -1.78
CA ALA A 65 3.88 -3.43 -1.02
C ALA A 65 4.61 -3.37 0.33
N LEU A 66 5.44 -2.35 0.52
CA LEU A 66 6.17 -2.06 1.74
C LEU A 66 5.38 -1.07 2.60
N LYS A 67 4.78 -1.56 3.69
CA LYS A 67 4.08 -0.75 4.69
C LYS A 67 5.04 -0.40 5.84
N ILE A 68 5.20 0.89 6.12
CA ILE A 68 6.14 1.41 7.12
C ILE A 68 5.36 2.15 8.21
N GLN A 69 5.37 1.62 9.43
CA GLN A 69 4.66 2.17 10.57
C GLN A 69 5.39 3.40 11.16
N LYS A 70 4.64 4.29 11.81
CA LYS A 70 5.21 5.36 12.64
C LYS A 70 6.08 4.79 13.76
N SER A 71 7.10 5.53 14.18
CA SER A 71 8.11 5.06 15.14
C SER A 71 7.76 5.26 16.62
N ALA A 72 6.67 5.98 16.95
CA ALA A 72 6.31 6.20 18.35
C ALA A 72 5.95 4.86 19.03
N GLN A 73 6.45 4.68 20.25
CA GLN A 73 6.32 3.44 21.00
C GLN A 73 4.86 3.00 21.23
N GLN A 74 3.94 3.97 21.34
CA GLN A 74 2.50 3.69 21.44
C GLN A 74 1.92 2.93 20.24
N PHE A 75 2.56 2.99 19.06
CA PHE A 75 2.14 2.26 17.87
C PHE A 75 2.81 0.89 17.73
N ALA A 76 3.86 0.61 18.52
CA ALA A 76 4.65 -0.60 18.38
C ALA A 76 3.83 -1.88 18.66
N GLN A 77 3.00 -1.87 19.71
CA GLN A 77 2.18 -3.02 20.06
C GLN A 77 1.13 -3.32 19.00
N ALA A 78 0.47 -2.29 18.47
CA ALA A 78 -0.49 -2.44 17.37
C ALA A 78 0.19 -3.00 16.11
N ALA A 79 1.39 -2.52 15.77
CA ALA A 79 2.15 -3.03 14.63
C ALA A 79 2.57 -4.50 14.79
N LEU A 80 3.05 -4.89 15.98
CA LEU A 80 3.42 -6.28 16.28
C LEU A 80 2.21 -7.22 16.21
N HIS A 81 1.08 -6.79 16.76
CA HIS A 81 -0.15 -7.57 16.69
C HIS A 81 -0.65 -7.71 15.24
N GLU A 82 -0.55 -6.66 14.44
CA GLU A 82 -0.87 -6.73 13.01
C GLU A 82 0.02 -7.74 12.27
N ILE A 83 1.33 -7.75 12.55
CA ILE A 83 2.27 -8.75 11.99
C ILE A 83 1.85 -10.16 12.39
N GLU A 84 1.54 -10.39 13.66
CA GLU A 84 1.11 -11.71 14.17
C GLU A 84 -0.14 -12.22 13.46
N LEU A 85 -1.17 -11.37 13.31
CA LEU A 85 -2.41 -11.74 12.62
C LEU A 85 -2.18 -12.03 11.14
N LEU A 86 -1.39 -11.20 10.46
CA LEU A 86 -1.07 -11.39 9.04
C LEU A 86 -0.20 -12.63 8.80
N GLN A 87 0.74 -12.92 9.69
CA GLN A 87 1.57 -14.12 9.64
C GLN A 87 0.71 -15.38 9.81
N ALA A 88 -0.17 -15.41 10.81
CA ALA A 88 -1.08 -16.52 11.02
C ALA A 88 -2.01 -16.76 9.81
N ALA A 89 -2.48 -15.68 9.16
CA ALA A 89 -3.26 -15.79 7.92
C ALA A 89 -2.44 -16.30 6.74
N ALA A 90 -1.19 -15.88 6.59
CA ALA A 90 -0.30 -16.37 5.53
C ALA A 90 0.06 -17.86 5.72
N ASP A 91 0.33 -18.28 6.96
CA ASP A 91 0.72 -19.65 7.28
C ASP A 91 -0.44 -20.64 7.13
N GLY A 92 -1.68 -20.21 7.43
CA GLY A 92 -2.86 -21.04 7.26
C GLY A 92 -3.38 -21.12 5.81
N ASP A 93 -2.85 -20.31 4.87
CA ASP A 93 -3.17 -20.38 3.44
C ASP A 93 -1.90 -20.37 2.56
N PRO A 94 -1.07 -21.43 2.60
CA PRO A 94 0.16 -21.48 1.79
C PRO A 94 -0.09 -21.38 0.28
N ALA A 95 -1.27 -21.78 -0.18
CA ALA A 95 -1.68 -21.78 -1.58
C ALA A 95 -2.22 -20.42 -2.08
N ASN A 96 -2.39 -19.43 -1.19
CA ASN A 96 -2.93 -18.09 -1.48
C ASN A 96 -4.30 -18.13 -2.20
N THR A 97 -5.24 -18.88 -1.61
CA THR A 97 -6.58 -19.13 -2.18
C THR A 97 -7.72 -18.49 -1.41
N LYS A 98 -7.45 -17.94 -0.21
CA LYS A 98 -8.47 -17.48 0.73
C LYS A 98 -8.82 -16.01 0.58
N CYS A 99 -8.24 -15.29 -0.38
CA CYS A 99 -8.53 -13.88 -0.65
C CYS A 99 -8.24 -12.94 0.55
N VAL A 100 -7.21 -13.27 1.36
CA VAL A 100 -6.67 -12.40 2.40
C VAL A 100 -5.25 -12.02 2.00
N VAL A 101 -4.90 -10.74 2.13
CA VAL A 101 -3.57 -10.25 1.73
C VAL A 101 -2.47 -10.98 2.51
N ARG A 102 -1.44 -11.39 1.79
CA ARG A 102 -0.34 -12.17 2.35
C ARG A 102 0.82 -11.29 2.84
N LEU A 103 1.27 -11.55 4.06
CA LEU A 103 2.57 -11.12 4.56
C LEU A 103 3.69 -12.00 3.97
N ILE A 104 4.70 -11.34 3.42
CA ILE A 104 5.86 -11.96 2.77
C ILE A 104 7.09 -11.90 3.68
N ASP A 105 7.30 -10.77 4.35
CA ASP A 105 8.43 -10.52 5.23
C ASP A 105 8.07 -9.39 6.20
N ASP A 106 8.78 -9.31 7.33
CA ASP A 106 8.70 -8.20 8.26
C ASP A 106 10.09 -7.88 8.84
N PHE A 107 10.34 -6.61 9.12
CA PHE A 107 11.61 -6.18 9.71
C PHE A 107 11.48 -4.84 10.41
N LYS A 108 12.54 -4.47 11.16
CA LYS A 108 12.68 -3.15 11.76
C LYS A 108 13.63 -2.30 10.93
N HIS A 109 13.24 -1.07 10.63
CA HIS A 109 14.07 -0.08 9.96
C HIS A 109 14.43 1.06 10.92
N ALA A 110 15.71 1.33 11.10
CA ALA A 110 16.18 2.47 11.87
C ALA A 110 16.32 3.70 10.96
N GLY A 111 15.53 4.72 11.22
CA GLY A 111 15.57 6.00 10.50
C GLY A 111 15.79 7.18 11.44
N PRO A 112 15.87 8.41 10.91
CA PRO A 112 16.10 9.62 11.71
C PRO A 112 14.98 9.88 12.74
N ASN A 113 13.78 9.38 12.46
CA ASN A 113 12.60 9.57 13.32
C ASN A 113 12.41 8.44 14.35
N GLY A 114 13.28 7.43 14.38
CA GLY A 114 13.24 6.31 15.31
C GLY A 114 13.27 4.95 14.62
N GLN A 115 12.82 3.92 15.33
CA GLN A 115 12.72 2.56 14.81
C GLN A 115 11.30 2.32 14.28
N HIS A 116 11.19 1.88 13.04
CA HIS A 116 9.92 1.68 12.32
C HIS A 116 9.72 0.19 12.07
N PHE A 117 8.53 -0.32 12.36
CA PHE A 117 8.11 -1.66 11.91
C PHE A 117 7.72 -1.60 10.44
N CYS A 118 8.28 -2.51 9.65
CA CYS A 118 8.05 -2.62 8.22
C CYS A 118 7.42 -3.97 7.92
N MET A 119 6.35 -3.98 7.13
CA MET A 119 5.67 -5.18 6.65
C MET A 119 5.77 -5.20 5.13
N VAL A 120 6.17 -6.33 4.58
CA VAL A 120 6.23 -6.57 3.16
C VAL A 120 5.04 -7.44 2.81
N LEU A 121 4.09 -6.87 2.07
CA LEU A 121 2.88 -7.53 1.61
C LEU A 121 3.01 -7.83 0.12
N GLU A 122 2.24 -8.81 -0.36
CA GLU A 122 2.07 -8.96 -1.80
C GLU A 122 1.52 -7.67 -2.42
N PHE A 123 1.99 -7.34 -3.62
CA PHE A 123 1.47 -6.19 -4.32
C PHE A 123 0.10 -6.54 -4.95
N LEU A 124 -0.92 -5.80 -4.53
CA LEU A 124 -2.25 -5.82 -5.14
C LEU A 124 -2.51 -4.49 -5.86
N GLY A 125 -3.56 -4.48 -6.67
CA GLY A 125 -4.04 -3.33 -7.41
C GLY A 125 -4.75 -2.30 -6.55
N ASP A 126 -5.66 -1.58 -7.21
CA ASP A 126 -6.38 -0.48 -6.59
C ASP A 126 -7.42 -0.95 -5.56
N SER A 127 -7.78 -0.07 -4.62
CA SER A 127 -8.90 -0.34 -3.72
C SER A 127 -10.24 -0.31 -4.46
N LEU A 128 -11.21 -1.04 -3.92
CA LEU A 128 -12.59 -1.04 -4.42
C LEU A 128 -13.19 0.38 -4.34
N LEU A 129 -12.85 1.17 -3.33
CA LEU A 129 -13.25 2.58 -3.27
C LEU A 129 -12.77 3.36 -4.50
N ARG A 130 -11.51 3.16 -4.92
CA ARG A 130 -10.97 3.82 -6.11
C ARG A 130 -11.73 3.42 -7.37
N LEU A 131 -12.11 2.15 -7.50
CA LEU A 131 -12.93 1.68 -8.61
C LEU A 131 -14.33 2.30 -8.61
N ILE A 132 -14.97 2.41 -7.45
CA ILE A 132 -16.27 3.07 -7.31
C ILE A 132 -16.19 4.55 -7.74
N ARG A 133 -15.14 5.26 -7.30
CA ARG A 133 -14.86 6.65 -7.71
C ARG A 133 -14.60 6.76 -9.21
N TYR A 134 -13.78 5.86 -9.76
CA TYR A 134 -13.45 5.80 -11.19
C TYR A 134 -14.71 5.61 -12.04
N ASN A 135 -15.67 4.80 -11.58
CA ASN A 135 -16.97 4.63 -12.22
C ASN A 135 -17.97 5.77 -11.94
N HIS A 136 -17.51 6.90 -11.37
CA HIS A 136 -18.34 8.05 -11.02
C HIS A 136 -19.55 7.69 -10.14
N TYR A 137 -19.38 6.73 -9.23
CA TYR A 137 -20.44 6.24 -8.33
C TYR A 137 -21.69 5.69 -9.04
N LYS A 138 -21.59 5.35 -10.34
CA LYS A 138 -22.71 4.79 -11.13
C LYS A 138 -22.90 3.28 -10.92
N GLY A 139 -22.12 2.68 -10.02
CA GLY A 139 -22.11 1.24 -9.77
C GLY A 139 -21.21 0.46 -10.73
N MET A 140 -21.40 -0.86 -10.74
CA MET A 140 -20.65 -1.82 -11.54
C MET A 140 -21.62 -2.87 -12.08
N GLU A 141 -21.18 -3.60 -13.11
CA GLU A 141 -21.92 -4.75 -13.61
C GLU A 141 -22.11 -5.79 -12.51
N LEU A 142 -23.33 -6.35 -12.42
CA LEU A 142 -23.72 -7.26 -11.34
C LEU A 142 -22.82 -8.50 -11.24
N ASN A 143 -22.29 -8.98 -12.38
CA ASN A 143 -21.36 -10.11 -12.40
C ASN A 143 -20.06 -9.78 -11.66
N LYS A 144 -19.49 -8.58 -11.87
CA LYS A 144 -18.30 -8.12 -11.15
C LYS A 144 -18.56 -7.97 -9.67
N VAL A 145 -19.72 -7.41 -9.30
CA VAL A 145 -20.14 -7.33 -7.89
C VAL A 145 -20.21 -8.72 -7.25
N ARG A 146 -20.79 -9.70 -7.95
CA ARG A 146 -20.89 -11.09 -7.48
C ARG A 146 -19.52 -11.73 -7.28
N GLU A 147 -18.56 -11.49 -8.19
CA GLU A 147 -17.18 -11.96 -8.06
C GLU A 147 -16.48 -11.34 -6.85
N ILE A 148 -16.57 -10.02 -6.69
CA ILE A 148 -16.00 -9.30 -5.53
C ILE A 148 -16.59 -9.83 -4.22
N CYS A 149 -17.92 -9.95 -4.14
CA CYS A 149 -18.58 -10.50 -2.95
C CYS A 149 -18.14 -11.93 -2.65
N LYS A 150 -17.95 -12.77 -3.68
CA LYS A 150 -17.44 -14.14 -3.49
C LYS A 150 -16.05 -14.14 -2.85
N CYS A 151 -15.13 -13.31 -3.33
CA CYS A 151 -13.79 -13.17 -2.73
C CYS A 151 -13.87 -12.66 -1.28
N ILE A 152 -14.68 -11.63 -1.02
CA ILE A 152 -14.87 -11.10 0.35
C ILE A 152 -15.38 -12.19 1.28
N LEU A 153 -16.42 -12.92 0.88
CA LEU A 153 -17.00 -14.00 1.71
C LEU A 153 -16.03 -15.16 1.89
N THR A 154 -15.20 -15.47 0.89
CA THR A 154 -14.14 -16.48 1.01
C THR A 154 -13.11 -16.08 2.07
N GLY A 155 -12.67 -14.82 2.07
CA GLY A 155 -11.76 -14.30 3.09
C GLY A 155 -12.38 -14.25 4.48
N LEU A 156 -13.63 -13.80 4.59
CA LEU A 156 -14.32 -13.76 5.89
C LEU A 156 -14.59 -15.17 6.45
N ASP A 157 -14.97 -16.13 5.63
CA ASP A 157 -15.16 -17.53 6.05
C ASP A 157 -13.85 -18.09 6.64
N TYR A 158 -12.73 -17.86 5.95
CA TYR A 158 -11.40 -18.23 6.39
C TYR A 158 -11.02 -17.57 7.73
N LEU A 159 -11.06 -16.24 7.79
CA LEU A 159 -10.74 -15.47 9.00
C LEU A 159 -11.57 -15.93 10.21
N HIS A 160 -12.88 -16.09 10.03
CA HIS A 160 -13.78 -16.40 11.15
C HIS A 160 -13.71 -17.87 11.59
N ARG A 161 -13.72 -18.82 10.65
CA ARG A 161 -13.88 -20.25 10.99
C ARG A 161 -12.55 -20.93 11.27
N GLU A 162 -11.54 -20.63 10.48
CA GLU A 162 -10.24 -21.28 10.57
C GLU A 162 -9.33 -20.53 11.55
N LEU A 163 -9.29 -19.19 11.49
CA LEU A 163 -8.37 -18.38 12.30
C LEU A 163 -8.98 -17.78 13.57
N ARG A 164 -10.31 -17.79 13.71
CA ARG A 164 -11.04 -17.14 14.82
C ARG A 164 -10.75 -15.64 14.96
N MET A 165 -10.46 -14.97 13.84
CA MET A 165 -10.15 -13.55 13.77
C MET A 165 -11.35 -12.76 13.26
N ILE A 166 -11.61 -11.59 13.84
CA ILE A 166 -12.63 -10.65 13.36
C ILE A 166 -11.92 -9.48 12.67
N HIS A 167 -12.25 -9.18 11.42
CA HIS A 167 -11.63 -8.07 10.68
C HIS A 167 -11.97 -6.69 11.30
N SER A 168 -13.21 -6.51 11.77
CA SER A 168 -13.76 -5.31 12.44
C SER A 168 -13.87 -4.01 11.63
N ASP A 169 -13.15 -3.84 10.51
CA ASP A 169 -13.19 -2.62 9.68
C ASP A 169 -13.40 -2.93 8.18
N LEU A 170 -14.40 -3.76 7.85
CA LEU A 170 -14.65 -4.14 6.46
C LEU A 170 -15.34 -2.99 5.69
N LYS A 171 -14.62 -2.41 4.73
CA LYS A 171 -15.08 -1.27 3.92
C LYS A 171 -14.37 -1.23 2.54
N PRO A 172 -14.89 -0.52 1.53
CA PRO A 172 -14.32 -0.50 0.18
C PRO A 172 -12.84 -0.08 0.09
N GLU A 173 -12.35 0.68 1.05
CA GLU A 173 -10.95 1.09 1.18
C GLU A 173 -10.03 -0.10 1.48
N ASN A 174 -10.53 -1.08 2.23
CA ASN A 174 -9.80 -2.25 2.70
C ASN A 174 -9.98 -3.48 1.81
N ILE A 175 -10.68 -3.34 0.67
CA ILE A 175 -10.79 -4.38 -0.36
C ILE A 175 -9.90 -3.98 -1.54
N LEU A 176 -8.87 -4.77 -1.82
CA LEU A 176 -7.94 -4.54 -2.93
C LEU A 176 -8.25 -5.46 -4.11
N LEU A 177 -8.11 -4.93 -5.32
CA LEU A 177 -8.25 -5.69 -6.56
C LEU A 177 -6.94 -6.41 -6.90
N CYS A 178 -6.98 -7.52 -7.65
CA CYS A 178 -5.76 -8.23 -8.06
C CYS A 178 -4.93 -7.47 -9.11
N SER A 179 -5.48 -6.45 -9.75
CA SER A 179 -4.79 -5.62 -10.73
C SER A 179 -5.24 -4.17 -10.64
N SER A 180 -4.39 -3.24 -11.05
CA SER A 180 -4.77 -1.83 -11.14
C SER A 180 -5.88 -1.62 -12.17
N ILE A 181 -6.71 -0.59 -11.96
CA ILE A 181 -7.81 -0.22 -12.88
C ILE A 181 -7.26 0.15 -14.26
N ASP A 182 -6.09 0.80 -14.28
CA ASP A 182 -5.33 1.12 -15.47
C ASP A 182 -4.15 0.13 -15.62
N PRO A 183 -4.20 -0.80 -16.58
CA PRO A 183 -3.13 -1.77 -16.79
C PRO A 183 -1.77 -1.13 -17.10
N ALA A 184 -1.74 0.08 -17.66
CA ALA A 184 -0.48 0.78 -17.92
C ALA A 184 0.21 1.27 -16.64
N LYS A 185 -0.52 1.36 -15.53
CA LYS A 185 0.00 1.77 -14.21
C LYS A 185 0.33 0.59 -13.30
N ASP A 186 -0.06 -0.63 -13.69
CA ASP A 186 0.21 -1.88 -12.98
C ASP A 186 1.68 -2.27 -13.20
N PRO A 187 2.56 -2.20 -12.18
CA PRO A 187 3.99 -2.51 -12.33
C PRO A 187 4.27 -3.94 -12.81
N VAL A 188 3.42 -4.89 -12.42
CA VAL A 188 3.58 -6.30 -12.76
C VAL A 188 3.24 -6.54 -14.24
N ARG A 189 2.24 -5.82 -14.76
CA ARG A 189 1.76 -5.99 -16.15
C ARG A 189 2.38 -5.03 -17.15
N SER A 190 2.79 -3.84 -16.71
CA SER A 190 3.31 -2.77 -17.58
C SER A 190 4.74 -3.01 -18.07
N GLY A 191 5.46 -3.98 -17.50
CA GLY A 191 6.86 -4.24 -17.86
C GLY A 191 7.81 -3.09 -17.51
N VAL A 192 7.40 -2.17 -16.64
CA VAL A 192 8.21 -1.04 -16.19
C VAL A 192 9.46 -1.57 -15.48
N THR A 193 10.63 -1.10 -15.92
CA THR A 193 11.90 -1.41 -15.27
C THR A 193 11.97 -0.74 -13.89
N PRO A 194 12.29 -1.50 -12.82
CA PRO A 194 12.44 -0.92 -11.49
C PRO A 194 13.61 0.05 -11.43
N ILE A 195 13.45 1.12 -10.66
CA ILE A 195 14.51 2.08 -10.33
C ILE A 195 15.31 1.47 -9.18
N LEU A 196 16.55 1.05 -9.47
CA LEU A 196 17.40 0.35 -8.49
C LEU A 196 18.28 1.31 -7.66
N GLU A 197 18.51 2.52 -8.16
CA GLU A 197 19.38 3.53 -7.54
C GLU A 197 18.62 4.82 -7.24
N LYS A 198 19.09 5.58 -6.25
CA LYS A 198 18.51 6.89 -5.95
C LYS A 198 18.77 7.84 -7.11
N PRO A 199 17.74 8.51 -7.65
CA PRO A 199 17.97 9.59 -8.60
C PRO A 199 18.88 10.66 -7.97
N GLU A 200 19.95 11.04 -8.65
CA GLU A 200 20.83 12.10 -8.17
C GLU A 200 20.03 13.40 -8.02
N GLY A 201 20.07 13.97 -6.81
CA GLY A 201 19.53 15.30 -6.58
C GLY A 201 20.40 16.31 -7.31
N ASN A 202 19.85 16.95 -8.34
CA ASN A 202 20.53 18.02 -9.07
C ASN A 202 20.92 19.13 -8.07
N GLN A 203 22.23 19.34 -7.83
CA GLN A 203 22.74 20.37 -6.89
C GLN A 203 22.64 21.80 -7.44
N ASN A 204 22.03 21.99 -8.62
CA ASN A 204 21.75 23.31 -9.17
C ASN A 204 20.25 23.59 -9.08
N GLY A 205 19.89 24.64 -8.33
CA GLY A 205 18.52 25.09 -8.08
C GLY A 205 17.75 25.46 -9.35
N THR A 206 17.21 24.47 -10.04
CA THR A 206 16.16 24.66 -11.05
C THR A 206 15.25 23.43 -11.02
N ALA A 207 13.99 23.66 -10.66
CA ALA A 207 12.96 22.65 -10.49
C ALA A 207 12.89 21.71 -11.72
N THR A 208 13.37 20.48 -11.56
CA THR A 208 13.13 19.42 -12.54
C THR A 208 11.83 18.69 -12.17
N LEU A 209 10.73 19.45 -12.17
CA LEU A 209 9.36 18.95 -12.03
C LEU A 209 8.74 18.60 -13.40
N ASN A 210 9.51 18.08 -14.35
CA ASN A 210 8.99 17.95 -15.72
C ASN A 210 9.59 16.76 -16.48
N LEU A 211 8.98 15.58 -16.31
CA LEU A 211 8.71 14.69 -17.45
C LEU A 211 7.63 13.64 -17.16
N ILE A 212 7.42 13.27 -15.90
CA ILE A 212 6.45 12.23 -15.52
C ILE A 212 5.02 12.80 -15.35
N GLU A 213 4.87 14.04 -14.85
CA GLU A 213 3.55 14.67 -14.70
C GLU A 213 2.89 15.08 -16.05
N LYS A 214 3.68 15.30 -17.11
CA LYS A 214 3.14 15.76 -18.40
C LYS A 214 2.42 14.69 -19.22
N LYS A 215 2.56 13.41 -18.89
CA LYS A 215 1.88 12.32 -19.63
C LYS A 215 0.54 11.89 -19.04
N LEU A 216 0.08 12.50 -17.96
CA LEU A 216 -1.17 12.12 -17.27
C LEU A 216 -2.30 13.16 -17.35
N LYS A 217 -2.14 14.21 -18.17
CA LYS A 217 -3.20 15.19 -18.47
C LYS A 217 -3.45 15.38 -19.98
N ARG A 218 -3.58 14.28 -20.72
CA ARG A 218 -4.25 14.29 -22.02
C ARG A 218 -5.26 13.18 -22.07
#